data_AF-A0A9X9FTZ7-F1
#
_entry.id   AF-A0A9X9FTZ7-F1
#
_cell.length_a   1.000
_cell.length_b   1.000
_cell.length_c   1.000
_cell.angle_alpha   90.00
_cell.angle_beta   90.00
_cell.angle_gamma   90.00
#
_symmetry.space_group_name_H-M   'P 1'
#
loop_
_entity.id
_entity.type
_entity.pdbx_description
1 polymer ?
#
loop_
_entity_poly.entity_id
_entity_poly.type
_entity_poly.pdbx_seq_one_letter_code
_entity_poly.pdbx_strand_id
1 'polypeptide(L)' 'MKEVDPRRARQGLNGRRILTILLSSLLLAMIVWGAVEFYGKMRPGRGFMDDNSKPPASTESQPPPSATGRQ' A
#
# COMPACT_ATOMS: atom_id res chain seq x y z
N MET A 1 -12.15 -40.36 35.34
CA MET A 1 -11.58 -39.24 34.56
C MET A 1 -11.33 -39.75 33.15
N LYS A 2 -11.75 -39.04 32.09
CA LYS A 2 -11.49 -39.49 30.71
C LYS A 2 -10.00 -39.36 30.41
N GLU A 3 -9.35 -40.47 30.07
CA GLU A 3 -7.96 -40.47 29.60
C GLU A 3 -7.85 -39.64 28.32
N VAL A 4 -6.97 -38.65 28.34
CA VAL A 4 -6.66 -37.84 27.17
C VAL A 4 -5.33 -38.36 26.62
N ASP A 5 -5.36 -38.92 25.41
CA ASP A 5 -4.17 -39.43 24.72
C ASP A 5 -3.11 -38.31 24.61
N PRO A 6 -1.90 -38.47 25.17
CA PRO A 6 -0.83 -37.47 25.12
C PRO A 6 -0.33 -37.19 23.70
N ARG A 7 -0.61 -38.08 22.73
CA ARG A 7 -0.28 -37.89 21.31
C ARG A 7 -1.35 -37.12 20.54
N ARG A 8 -2.52 -36.86 21.16
CA ARG A 8 -3.54 -35.98 20.57
C ARG A 8 -3.37 -34.57 21.10
N ALA A 9 -3.26 -33.63 20.17
CA ALA A 9 -3.36 -32.22 20.49
C ALA A 9 -4.69 -31.98 21.23
N ARG A 10 -4.60 -31.42 22.45
CA ARG A 10 -5.76 -30.88 23.19
C ARG A 10 -6.24 -29.61 22.50
N GLN A 11 -6.65 -29.73 21.23
CA GLN A 11 -7.37 -28.68 20.56
C GLN A 11 -8.68 -28.52 21.35
N GLY A 12 -8.86 -27.37 22.01
CA GLY A 12 -10.02 -27.14 22.86
C GLY A 12 -11.31 -27.42 22.09
N LEU A 13 -12.35 -27.91 22.77
CA LEU A 13 -13.64 -28.29 22.15
C LEU A 13 -14.21 -27.15 21.27
N ASN A 14 -13.95 -25.89 21.66
CA ASN A 14 -14.37 -24.68 20.95
C ASN A 14 -13.38 -24.18 19.88
N GLY A 15 -12.18 -24.76 19.79
CA GLY A 15 -11.11 -24.32 18.88
C GLY A 15 -11.51 -24.40 17.41
N ARG A 16 -12.41 -25.34 17.07
CA ARG A 16 -12.97 -25.49 15.72
C ARG A 16 -13.82 -24.28 15.31
N ARG A 17 -14.63 -23.73 16.23
CA ARG A 17 -15.48 -22.56 15.98
C ARG A 17 -14.65 -21.31 15.75
N ILE A 18 -13.62 -21.11 16.58
CA ILE A 18 -12.71 -19.97 16.47
C ILE A 18 -11.91 -20.06 15.16
N LEU A 19 -11.43 -21.25 14.80
CA LEU A 19 -10.71 -21.48 13.54
C LEU A 19 -11.58 -21.14 12.32
N THR A 20 -12.87 -21.47 12.34
CA THR A 20 -13.80 -21.08 11.26
C THR A 20 -13.91 -19.56 11.14
N ILE A 21 -14.05 -18.84 12.26
CA ILE A 21 -14.15 -17.38 12.26
C ILE A 21 -12.86 -16.77 11.71
N LEU A 22 -11.69 -17.26 12.15
CA LEU A 22 -10.39 -16.80 11.67
C LEU A 22 -10.21 -17.01 10.16
N LEU A 23 -10.59 -18.18 9.63
CA LEU A 23 -10.54 -18.41 8.19
C LEU A 23 -11.51 -17.49 7.44
N SER A 24 -12.72 -17.30 7.97
CA SER A 24 -13.73 -16.45 7.33
C SER A 24 -13.29 -14.98 7.25
N SER A 25 -12.72 -14.44 8.33
CA SER A 25 -12.22 -13.06 8.34
C SER A 25 -11.00 -12.89 7.47
N LEU A 26 -10.10 -13.88 7.43
CA LEU A 26 -8.93 -13.89 6.54
C LEU A 26 -9.34 -13.87 5.06
N LEU A 27 -10.32 -14.70 4.68
CA LEU A 27 -10.87 -14.70 3.32
C LEU A 27 -11.52 -13.36 2.98
N LEU A 28 -12.29 -12.78 3.92
CA LEU A 28 -12.91 -11.48 3.72
C LEU A 28 -11.87 -10.37 3.49
N ALA A 29 -10.77 -10.39 4.25
CA ALA A 29 -9.67 -9.45 4.09
C ALA A 29 -9.01 -9.58 2.70
N MET A 30 -8.78 -10.81 2.23
CA MET A 30 -8.23 -11.05 0.88
C MET A 30 -9.15 -10.54 -0.24
N ILE A 31 -10.46 -10.68 -0.09
CA ILE A 31 -11.45 -10.17 -1.05
C ILE A 31 -11.39 -8.64 -1.10
N VAL A 32 -11.39 -7.97 0.07
CA VAL A 32 -11.30 -6.51 0.15
C VAL A 32 -9.99 -6.01 -0.48
N TRP A 33 -8.87 -6.66 -0.18
CA TRP A 33 -7.58 -6.33 -0.79
C TRP A 33 -7.62 -6.43 -2.32
N GLY A 34 -8.15 -7.53 -2.86
CA GLY A 34 -8.29 -7.73 -4.30
C GLY A 34 -9.18 -6.67 -4.96
N ALA A 35 -10.28 -6.28 -4.32
CA ALA A 35 -11.16 -5.23 -4.81
C ALA A 35 -10.49 -3.85 -4.84
N VAL A 36 -9.72 -3.50 -3.79
CA VAL A 36 -8.97 -2.24 -3.72
C VAL A 36 -7.90 -2.18 -4.81
N GLU A 37 -7.15 -3.25 -5.01
CA GLU A 37 -6.12 -3.36 -6.05
C GLU A 37 -6.71 -3.21 -7.45
N PHE A 38 -7.84 -3.87 -7.71
CA PHE A 38 -8.53 -3.78 -9.00
C PHE A 38 -9.08 -2.37 -9.26
N TYR A 39 -9.67 -1.74 -8.25
CA TYR A 39 -10.14 -0.36 -8.33
C TYR A 39 -8.98 0.62 -8.57
N GLY A 40 -7.83 0.43 -7.90
CA GLY A 40 -6.61 1.21 -8.12
C GLY A 40 -6.05 1.08 -9.54
N LYS A 41 -6.15 -0.11 -10.16
CA LYS A 41 -5.75 -0.30 -11.57
C LYS A 41 -6.72 0.35 -12.56
N MET A 42 -8.02 0.33 -12.26
CA MET A 42 -9.04 0.95 -13.12
C MET A 42 -8.99 2.48 -13.12
N ARG A 43 -8.51 3.06 -12.04
CA ARG A 43 -8.25 4.50 -11.95
C ARG A 43 -6.75 4.68 -11.79
N PRO A 44 -5.97 4.73 -12.89
CA PRO A 44 -4.63 5.29 -12.83
C PRO A 44 -4.77 6.75 -12.45
N GLY A 45 -4.94 7.00 -11.15
CA GLY A 45 -4.87 8.32 -10.57
C GLY A 45 -3.45 8.78 -10.82
N ARG A 46 -3.33 9.90 -11.52
CA ARG A 46 -2.14 10.75 -11.54
C ARG A 46 -1.52 10.67 -10.15
N GLY A 47 -0.41 9.95 -10.01
CA GLY A 47 0.25 9.68 -8.76
C GLY A 47 0.46 10.99 -8.00
N PHE A 48 0.54 10.91 -6.68
CA PHE A 48 0.92 12.07 -5.85
C PHE A 48 2.26 12.70 -6.29
N MET A 49 3.06 11.97 -7.07
CA MET A 49 4.33 12.36 -7.68
C MET A 49 4.25 12.66 -9.19
N ASP A 50 3.06 12.74 -9.79
CA ASP A 50 2.86 13.08 -11.21
C ASP A 50 2.62 14.59 -11.38
N ASP A 51 3.35 15.38 -10.59
CA ASP A 51 3.47 16.79 -10.80
C ASP A 51 4.32 17.00 -12.06
N ASN A 52 3.66 17.40 -13.15
CA ASN A 52 4.30 17.70 -14.42
C ASN A 52 5.11 19.01 -14.36
N SER A 53 5.36 19.52 -13.16
CA SER A 53 6.32 20.57 -12.83
C SER A 53 7.76 20.05 -12.97
N LYS A 54 8.11 19.51 -14.14
CA LYS A 54 9.50 19.57 -14.57
C LYS A 54 9.74 21.03 -14.94
N PRO A 55 10.48 21.84 -14.16
CA PRO A 55 10.89 23.15 -14.66
C PRO A 55 11.68 22.90 -15.95
N PRO A 56 11.44 23.67 -17.02
CA PRO A 56 12.20 23.50 -18.24
C PRO A 56 13.68 23.61 -17.89
N ALA A 57 14.47 22.61 -18.29
CA ALA A 57 15.93 22.59 -18.11
C ALA A 57 16.62 23.54 -19.10
N SER A 58 16.07 24.75 -19.25
CA SER A 58 16.52 25.79 -20.16
C SER A 58 16.16 27.15 -19.56
N THR A 59 16.61 27.40 -18.34
CA THR A 59 16.97 28.78 -18.00
C THR A 59 18.33 28.97 -18.66
N GLU A 60 18.39 29.67 -19.79
CA GLU A 60 19.65 30.23 -20.27
C GLU A 60 20.30 30.96 -19.09
N SER A 61 21.57 30.62 -18.80
CA SER A 61 22.40 31.42 -17.90
C SER A 61 22.53 32.80 -18.49
N GLN A 62 21.66 33.71 -18.07
CA GLN A 62 21.75 35.11 -18.42
C GLN A 62 23.07 35.64 -17.85
N PRO A 63 24.02 36.10 -18.69
CA PRO A 63 25.27 36.65 -18.17
C PRO A 63 24.95 37.86 -17.29
N PRO A 64 25.70 38.07 -16.18
CA PRO A 64 25.44 39.16 -15.27
C PRO A 64 25.46 40.50 -16.01
N PRO A 65 24.60 41.47 -15.64
CA PRO A 65 24.55 42.76 -16.32
C PRO A 65 25.92 43.41 -16.27
N SER A 66 26.54 43.62 -17.43
CA SER A 66 27.74 44.45 -17.54
C SER A 66 27.37 45.85 -17.07
N ALA A 67 28.09 46.35 -16.06
CA ALA A 67 27.96 47.70 -15.56
C ALA A 67 28.43 48.69 -16.64
N THR A 68 27.55 48.98 -17.60
CA THR A 68 27.72 50.07 -18.55
C THR A 68 26.98 51.29 -18.00
N GLY A 69 27.74 52.18 -17.34
CA GLY A 69 27.27 53.53 -17.06
C GLY A 69 27.96 54.24 -15.91
N ARG A 70 29.02 55.02 -16.20
CA ARG A 70 28.93 56.49 -16.29
C ARG A 70 30.27 57.09 -16.73
N GLN A 71 30.14 58.21 -17.45
CA GLN A 71 31.18 59.10 -17.92
C GLN A 71 32.07 59.64 -16.80
#